data_AF-A0A931KH92-F1
#
_entry.id   AF-A0A931KH92-F1
#
_cell.length_a   1.000
_cell.length_b   1.000
_cell.length_c   1.000
_cell.angle_alpha   90.00
_cell.angle_beta   90.00
_cell.angle_gamma   90.00
#
_symmetry.space_group_name_H-M   'P 1'
#
loop_
_entity.id
_entity.type
_entity.pdbx_description
1 polymer ?
#
loop_
_entity_poly.entity_id
_entity_poly.type
_entity_poly.pdbx_seq_one_letter_code
_entity_poly.pdbx_strand_id
1 'polypeptide(L)'
;MSPVDPRLKFADFLVRLAADDVCSEEWQALVVAHYGDEVLENVRRRCVQLAIGASTWGDWSVSEREGFRSLAAELRGQASD
;
A
#
# COMPACT_ATOMS: atom_id res chain seq x y z
N MET A 1 -11.69 -6.81 -20.75
CA MET A 1 -10.88 -6.69 -19.53
C MET A 1 -11.67 -5.85 -18.55
N SER A 2 -12.21 -6.43 -17.47
CA SER A 2 -12.66 -5.58 -16.37
C SER A 2 -11.47 -4.75 -15.90
N PRO A 3 -11.64 -3.44 -15.65
CA PRO A 3 -10.59 -2.67 -15.00
C PRO A 3 -10.22 -3.41 -13.71
N VAL A 4 -8.94 -3.72 -13.54
CA VAL A 4 -8.43 -4.27 -12.28
C VAL A 4 -8.83 -3.28 -11.20
N ASP A 5 -9.57 -3.75 -10.19
CA ASP A 5 -10.00 -2.92 -9.07
C ASP A 5 -8.78 -2.19 -8.49
N PRO A 6 -8.77 -0.84 -8.49
CA PRO A 6 -7.68 -0.05 -7.93
C PRO A 6 -7.32 -0.45 -6.49
N ARG A 7 -8.30 -0.88 -5.69
CA ARG A 7 -8.09 -1.38 -4.32
C ARG A 7 -7.27 -2.65 -4.31
N LEU A 8 -7.59 -3.62 -5.18
CA LEU A 8 -6.83 -4.87 -5.29
C LEU A 8 -5.41 -4.62 -5.79
N LYS A 9 -5.25 -3.73 -6.79
CA LYS A 9 -3.93 -3.34 -7.27
C LYS A 9 -3.06 -2.73 -6.16
N PHE A 10 -3.64 -1.85 -5.35
CA PHE A 10 -2.91 -1.24 -4.23
C PHE A 10 -2.65 -2.24 -3.10
N ALA A 11 -3.57 -3.18 -2.84
CA ALA A 11 -3.35 -4.26 -1.90
C ALA A 11 -2.19 -5.17 -2.31
N ASP A 12 -2.06 -5.48 -3.60
CA ASP A 12 -0.94 -6.27 -4.12
C ASP A 12 0.39 -5.52 -4.00
N PHE A 13 0.38 -4.21 -4.26
CA PHE A 13 1.54 -3.35 -4.00
C PHE A 13 1.97 -3.39 -2.53
N LEU A 14 1.03 -3.27 -1.58
CA LEU A 14 1.34 -3.31 -0.15
C LEU A 14 1.95 -4.66 0.28
N VAL A 15 1.49 -5.78 -0.31
CA VAL A 15 2.08 -7.10 -0.05
C VAL A 15 3.51 -7.17 -0.57
N ARG A 16 3.76 -6.68 -1.79
CA ARG A 16 5.10 -6.65 -2.38
C ARG A 16 6.03 -5.70 -1.61
N LEU A 17 5.52 -4.57 -1.15
CA LEU A 17 6.26 -3.63 -0.32
C LEU A 17 6.72 -4.28 0.99
N ALA A 18 5.85 -5.06 1.65
CA ALA A 18 6.21 -5.80 2.87
C ALA A 18 7.27 -6.90 2.64
N ALA A 19 7.47 -7.31 1.38
CA ALA A 19 8.44 -8.31 0.95
C ALA A 19 9.71 -7.71 0.32
N ASP A 20 9.85 -6.37 0.33
CA ASP A 20 10.92 -5.61 -0.36
C ASP A 20 10.97 -5.83 -1.88
N ASP A 21 9.85 -6.23 -2.49
CA ASP A 21 9.72 -6.50 -3.92
C ASP A 21 9.12 -5.29 -4.68
N VAL A 22 9.51 -4.09 -4.26
CA VAL A 22 9.03 -2.81 -4.82
C VAL A 22 10.21 -1.88 -5.00
N CYS A 23 10.38 -1.33 -6.21
CA CYS A 23 11.38 -0.32 -6.48
C CYS A 23 10.89 1.08 -6.06
N SER A 24 11.83 2.02 -5.91
CA SER A 24 11.53 3.41 -5.52
C SER A 24 10.60 4.13 -6.52
N GLU A 25 10.69 3.83 -7.81
CA GLU A 25 9.84 4.42 -8.85
C GLU A 25 8.37 3.98 -8.70
N GLU A 26 8.14 2.69 -8.45
CA GLU A 26 6.80 2.15 -8.21
C GLU A 26 6.19 2.72 -6.93
N TRP A 27 7.00 2.85 -5.88
CA TRP A 27 6.60 3.55 -4.67
C TRP A 27 6.17 4.98 -4.96
N GLN A 28 7.01 5.77 -5.63
CA GLN A 28 6.72 7.16 -5.94
C GLN A 28 5.41 7.29 -6.74
N ALA A 29 5.19 6.43 -7.74
CA ALA A 29 4.00 6.45 -8.56
C ALA A 29 2.70 6.23 -7.74
N LEU A 30 2.75 5.40 -6.69
CA LEU A 30 1.58 5.01 -5.91
C LEU A 30 1.34 5.91 -4.69
N VAL A 31 2.38 6.46 -4.08
CA VAL A 31 2.22 7.30 -2.88
C VAL A 31 1.87 8.74 -3.18
N VAL A 32 2.21 9.26 -4.36
CA VAL A 32 1.83 10.63 -4.77
C VAL A 32 0.52 10.66 -5.55
N ALA A 33 -0.04 9.48 -5.88
CA ALA A 33 -1.32 9.38 -6.57
C ALA A 33 -2.47 9.87 -5.66
N HIS A 34 -3.45 10.51 -6.29
CA HIS A 34 -4.72 10.85 -5.64
C HIS A 34 -5.82 9.92 -6.17
N TYR A 35 -6.47 9.23 -5.25
CA TYR A 35 -7.59 8.34 -5.58
C TYR A 35 -8.91 9.03 -5.25
N GLY A 36 -9.88 8.96 -6.15
CA GLY A 36 -11.26 9.41 -5.88
C GLY A 36 -12.01 8.46 -4.93
N ASP A 37 -11.47 7.27 -4.72
CA ASP A 37 -11.95 6.29 -3.75
C ASP A 37 -11.42 6.63 -2.35
N GLU A 38 -12.33 7.00 -1.43
CA GLU A 38 -11.99 7.44 -0.08
C GLU A 38 -11.31 6.34 0.76
N VAL A 39 -11.70 5.08 0.56
CA VAL A 39 -11.08 3.94 1.25
C VAL A 39 -9.63 3.82 0.82
N LEU A 40 -9.42 3.82 -0.49
CA LEU A 40 -8.08 3.69 -1.07
C LEU A 40 -7.19 4.89 -0.69
N GLU A 41 -7.74 6.10 -0.73
CA GLU A 41 -7.02 7.30 -0.32
C GLU A 41 -6.67 7.29 1.18
N ASN A 42 -7.56 6.80 2.05
CA ASN A 42 -7.28 6.63 3.47
C ASN A 42 -6.14 5.61 3.70
N VAL A 43 -6.20 4.46 3.02
CA VAL A 43 -5.15 3.43 3.10
C VAL A 43 -3.82 3.95 2.57
N ARG A 44 -3.81 4.71 1.46
CA ARG A 44 -2.60 5.36 0.93
C ARG A 44 -1.97 6.28 1.98
N ARG A 45 -2.76 7.13 2.63
CA ARG A 45 -2.25 8.04 3.68
C ARG A 45 -1.63 7.29 4.86
N ARG A 46 -2.29 6.23 5.33
CA ARG A 46 -1.78 5.37 6.42
C ARG A 46 -0.49 4.63 6.01
N CYS A 47 -0.40 4.16 4.77
CA CYS A 47 0.82 3.57 4.21
C CYS A 47 1.99 4.58 4.21
N VAL A 48 1.75 5.81 3.76
CA VAL A 48 2.78 6.87 3.78
C VAL A 48 3.20 7.22 5.21
N GLN A 49 2.26 7.29 6.15
CA GLN A 49 2.59 7.52 7.57
C GLN A 49 3.47 6.42 8.17
N LEU A 50 3.19 5.16 7.85
CA LEU A 50 4.05 4.05 8.26
C LEU A 50 5.46 4.19 7.66
N ALA A 51 5.57 4.51 6.37
CA ALA A 51 6.85 4.60 5.69
C ALA A 51 7.70 5.82 6.12
N ILE A 52 7.09 6.94 6.53
CA ILE A 52 7.82 8.09 7.09
C ILE A 52 8.46 7.76 8.45
N GLY A 53 7.91 6.78 9.18
CA GLY A 53 8.50 6.27 10.41
C GLY A 53 9.83 5.56 10.20
N ALA A 54 10.10 5.07 8.98
CA ALA A 54 11.33 4.39 8.66
C ALA A 54 12.49 5.37 8.42
N SER A 55 13.67 5.01 8.93
CA SER A 55 14.89 5.79 8.75
C SER A 55 15.42 5.77 7.31
N THR A 56 15.18 4.70 6.56
CA THR A 56 15.70 4.50 5.20
C THR A 56 14.71 3.71 4.33
N TRP A 57 14.62 4.06 3.05
CA TRP A 57 13.82 3.32 2.06
C TRP A 57 14.23 1.84 2.00
N GLY A 58 13.25 0.93 2.10
CA GLY A 58 13.46 -0.52 1.99
C GLY A 58 14.01 -1.18 3.25
N ASP A 59 14.29 -0.42 4.32
CA ASP A 59 14.72 -0.95 5.61
C ASP A 59 13.54 -1.02 6.59
N TRP A 60 12.49 -1.73 6.19
CA TRP A 60 11.27 -1.85 6.98
C TRP A 60 11.47 -2.82 8.16
N SER A 61 11.18 -2.34 9.36
CA SER A 61 11.02 -3.15 10.55
C SER A 61 9.92 -4.20 10.39
N VAL A 62 9.94 -5.23 11.23
CA VAL A 62 8.90 -6.26 11.28
C VAL A 62 7.52 -5.64 11.46
N SER A 63 7.40 -4.62 12.32
CA SER A 63 6.14 -3.93 12.60
C SER A 63 5.61 -3.16 11.40
N GLU A 64 6.48 -2.51 10.62
CA GLU A 64 6.07 -1.80 9.39
C GLU A 64 5.61 -2.79 8.32
N ARG A 65 6.33 -3.90 8.13
CA ARG A 65 5.93 -4.97 7.21
C ARG A 65 4.57 -5.55 7.58
N GLU A 66 4.32 -5.79 8.86
CA GLU A 66 3.01 -6.21 9.35
C GLU A 66 1.94 -5.15 9.09
N GLY A 67 2.26 -3.87 9.33
CA GLY A 67 1.38 -2.74 9.02
C GLY A 67 0.96 -2.70 7.55
N PHE A 68 1.90 -2.86 6.61
CA PHE A 68 1.59 -2.95 5.18
C PHE A 68 0.69 -4.13 4.85
N ARG A 69 0.94 -5.32 5.43
CA ARG A 69 0.08 -6.50 5.23
C ARG A 69 -1.33 -6.30 5.78
N SER A 70 -1.46 -5.64 6.94
CA SER A 70 -2.76 -5.31 7.52
C SER A 70 -3.56 -4.36 6.63
N LEU A 71 -2.92 -3.32 6.09
CA LEU A 71 -3.56 -2.41 5.12
C LEU A 71 -3.98 -3.14 3.83
N ALA A 72 -3.18 -4.10 3.36
CA ALA A 72 -3.55 -4.92 2.20
C ALA A 72 -4.77 -5.80 2.48
N ALA A 73 -4.87 -6.38 3.68
CA ALA A 73 -6.01 -7.18 4.09
C ALA A 73 -7.30 -6.34 4.20
N GLU A 74 -7.18 -5.11 4.71
CA GLU A 74 -8.30 -4.14 4.78
C GLU A 74 -8.88 -3.86 3.39
N LEU A 75 -8.03 -3.56 2.40
CA LEU A 75 -8.47 -3.32 1.02
C LEU A 75 -9.14 -4.55 0.39
N ARG A 76 -8.63 -5.76 0.64
CA ARG A 76 -9.21 -7.00 0.10
C ARG A 76 -10.55 -7.34 0.74
N GLY A 77 -10.69 -7.10 2.06
CA GLY A 77 -11.95 -7.32 2.77
C GLY A 77 -13.08 -6.43 2.24
N GLN A 78 -12.77 -5.17 1.92
CA GLN A 78 -13.74 -4.19 1.43
C GLN A 78 -13.98 -4.22 -0.09
N ALA A 79 -13.22 -5.03 -0.83
CA ALA A 79 -13.49 -5.29 -2.25
C ALA A 79 -14.46 -6.47 -2.47
N SER A 80 -14.82 -7.18 -1.39
CA SER A 80 -15.70 -8.35 -1.41
C SER A 80 -17.14 -8.05 -0.95
N ASP A 81 -17.41 -6.82 -0.50
CA ASP A 81 -18.74 -6.28 -0.15
C ASP A 81 -19.35 -5.49 -1.33
#